data_AF-A0A645GBU9-F1
#
_entry.id   AF-A0A645GBU9-F1
#
_cell.length_a   1.000
_cell.length_b   1.000
_cell.length_c   1.000
_cell.angle_alpha   90.00
_cell.angle_beta   90.00
_cell.angle_gamma   90.00
#
_symmetry.space_group_name_H-M   'P 1'
#
loop_
_entity.id
_entity.type
_entity.pdbx_description
1 polymer ?
#
loop_
_entity_poly.entity_id
_entity_poly.type
_entity_poly.pdbx_seq_one_letter_code
_entity_poly.pdbx_strand_id
1 'polypeptide(L)'
;MAMFFWVAFTGRGYCHYCSLGTVLGLIGKVAGQKITTDNTKCAQCSKCNSACPMAIDIRKKAENSEEVKELRCVGCGHCVDACPTKSLSYSTKYLDRKQRKQGTSKDVSI
;
A
#
# COMPACT_ATOMS: atom_id res chain seq x y z
N MET A 1 12.70 -24.37 31.14
CA MET A 1 11.38 -23.69 31.17
C MET A 1 11.42 -22.15 31.29
N ALA A 2 12.57 -21.46 31.45
CA ALA A 2 12.62 -20.00 31.59
C ALA A 2 12.80 -19.20 30.27
N MET A 3 13.19 -19.85 29.16
CA MET A 3 13.44 -19.17 27.87
C MET A 3 12.24 -19.03 26.95
N PHE A 4 11.14 -19.75 27.20
CA PHE A 4 9.91 -19.63 26.38
C PHE A 4 9.05 -18.42 26.76
N PHE A 5 9.06 -18.05 28.05
CA PHE A 5 8.26 -16.94 28.56
C PHE A 5 8.82 -15.56 28.16
N TRP A 6 10.15 -15.48 27.93
CA TRP A 6 10.82 -14.22 27.54
C TRP A 6 10.62 -13.84 26.07
N VAL A 7 10.46 -14.84 25.19
CA VAL A 7 10.23 -14.64 23.75
C VAL A 7 8.82 -14.09 23.48
N ALA A 8 7.84 -14.40 24.33
CA ALA A 8 6.49 -13.85 24.22
C ALA A 8 6.39 -12.39 24.69
N PHE A 9 7.22 -11.96 25.65
CA PHE A 9 7.12 -10.62 26.27
C PHE A 9 7.91 -9.52 25.51
N THR A 10 8.82 -9.89 24.60
CA THR A 10 9.60 -8.95 23.76
C THR A 10 9.15 -9.00 22.29
N GLY A 11 7.85 -9.12 22.06
CA GLY A 11 7.20 -9.58 20.82
C GLY A 11 7.33 -8.77 19.52
N ARG A 12 8.28 -7.82 19.39
CA ARG A 12 8.53 -7.14 18.08
C ARG A 12 9.98 -6.74 17.80
N GLY A 13 10.89 -6.81 18.77
CA GLY A 13 12.28 -6.36 18.58
C GLY A 13 13.11 -7.31 17.71
N TYR A 14 12.92 -8.62 17.88
CA TYR A 14 13.77 -9.63 17.24
C TYR A 14 13.40 -9.93 15.78
N CYS A 15 12.23 -9.47 15.31
CA CYS A 15 11.76 -9.71 13.95
C CYS A 15 12.50 -8.85 12.91
N HIS A 16 13.16 -7.75 13.33
CA HIS A 16 14.02 -6.94 12.46
C HIS A 16 15.38 -7.59 12.17
N TYR A 17 15.82 -8.53 13.00
CA TYR A 17 17.08 -9.25 12.83
C TYR A 17 16.88 -10.67 12.25
N CYS A 18 15.63 -11.07 12.01
CA CYS A 18 15.31 -12.36 11.43
C CYS A 18 15.42 -12.28 9.90
N SER A 19 16.27 -13.15 9.33
CA SER A 19 16.45 -13.31 7.88
C SER A 19 15.13 -13.50 7.10
N LEU A 20 14.07 -14.00 7.75
CA LEU A 20 12.71 -14.09 7.19
C LEU A 20 12.03 -12.72 6.99
N GLY A 21 12.26 -11.75 7.87
CA GLY A 21 11.67 -10.40 7.77
C GLY A 21 12.22 -9.61 6.58
N THR A 22 13.54 -9.68 6.35
CA THR A 22 14.20 -9.07 5.20
C THR A 22 13.77 -9.72 3.88
N VAL A 23 13.56 -11.05 3.88
CA VAL A 23 13.07 -11.79 2.70
C VAL A 23 11.62 -11.43 2.37
N LEU A 24 10.72 -11.36 3.36
CA LEU A 24 9.34 -10.90 3.13
C LEU A 24 9.29 -9.43 2.66
N GLY A 25 10.16 -8.57 3.19
CA GLY A 25 10.28 -7.18 2.74
C GLY A 25 10.73 -7.04 1.28
N LEU A 26 11.66 -7.89 0.84
CA LEU A 26 12.12 -7.94 -0.56
C LEU A 26 11.04 -8.50 -1.51
N ILE A 27 10.22 -9.47 -1.07
CA ILE A 27 9.07 -9.96 -1.83
C ILE A 27 8.04 -8.83 -2.06
N GLY A 28 7.86 -7.93 -1.08
CA GLY A 28 7.03 -6.73 -1.23
C GLY A 28 7.57 -5.74 -2.28
N LYS A 29 8.89 -5.56 -2.36
CA LYS A 29 9.56 -4.67 -3.33
C LYS A 29 9.40 -5.13 -4.79
N VAL A 30 9.24 -6.43 -5.03
CA VAL A 30 8.95 -7.01 -6.36
C VAL A 30 7.48 -6.78 -6.80
N ALA A 31 6.58 -6.38 -5.89
CA ALA A 31 5.15 -6.29 -6.20
C ALA A 31 4.78 -5.15 -7.18
N GLY A 32 5.67 -4.20 -7.47
CA GLY A 32 5.43 -3.16 -8.48
C GLY A 32 4.20 -2.32 -8.17
N GLN A 33 4.19 -1.74 -6.97
CA GLN A 33 3.07 -1.02 -6.39
C GLN A 33 3.01 0.41 -6.94
N LYS A 34 1.85 0.82 -7.45
CA LYS A 34 1.57 2.18 -7.93
C LYS A 34 0.21 2.62 -7.42
N ILE A 35 0.06 3.91 -7.14
CA ILE A 35 -1.23 4.48 -6.79
C ILE A 35 -1.70 5.29 -7.99
N THR A 36 -2.83 4.88 -8.57
CA THR A 36 -3.49 5.63 -9.64
C THR A 36 -4.34 6.73 -9.02
N THR A 37 -4.37 7.87 -9.70
CA THR A 37 -5.04 9.08 -9.25
C THR A 37 -6.04 9.53 -10.30
N ASP A 38 -7.26 9.78 -9.87
CA ASP A 38 -8.30 10.39 -10.69
C ASP A 38 -8.44 11.87 -10.31
N ASN A 39 -7.99 12.79 -11.17
CA ASN A 39 -8.10 14.24 -10.91
C ASN A 39 -9.56 14.69 -10.78
N THR A 40 -10.49 14.12 -11.54
CA THR A 40 -11.91 14.51 -11.57
C THR A 40 -12.62 14.38 -10.23
N LYS A 41 -12.12 13.51 -9.34
CA LYS A 41 -12.68 13.25 -8.00
C LYS A 41 -11.83 13.84 -6.88
N CYS A 42 -10.73 14.50 -7.19
CA CYS A 42 -9.81 15.03 -6.19
C CYS A 42 -10.36 16.35 -5.61
N ALA A 43 -10.69 16.36 -4.31
CA ALA A 43 -11.14 17.57 -3.60
C ALA A 43 -10.00 18.40 -3.00
N GLN A 44 -8.74 18.15 -3.38
CA GLN A 44 -7.52 18.83 -2.91
C GLN A 44 -7.37 18.98 -1.37
N CYS A 45 -8.05 18.12 -0.60
CA CYS A 45 -8.18 18.22 0.86
C CYS A 45 -6.95 17.82 1.69
N SER A 46 -5.81 17.54 1.06
CA SER A 46 -4.50 17.16 1.64
C SER A 46 -4.46 15.99 2.65
N LYS A 47 -5.58 15.33 2.97
CA LYS A 47 -5.66 14.19 3.91
C LYS A 47 -4.75 13.02 3.53
N CYS A 48 -4.57 12.78 2.23
CA CYS A 48 -3.67 11.74 1.73
C CYS A 48 -2.20 11.99 2.11
N ASN A 49 -1.78 13.26 2.23
CA ASN A 49 -0.41 13.61 2.63
C ASN A 49 -0.20 13.35 4.12
N SER A 50 -1.16 13.75 4.97
CA SER A 50 -1.11 13.53 6.42
C SER A 50 -1.18 12.05 6.80
N ALA A 51 -1.89 11.24 6.01
CA ALA A 51 -1.96 9.80 6.21
C ALA A 51 -0.71 9.04 5.71
N CYS A 52 0.18 9.69 4.97
CA CYS A 52 1.35 9.03 4.41
C CYS A 52 2.50 9.00 5.43
N PRO A 53 2.92 7.83 5.94
CA PRO A 53 4.06 7.75 6.87
C PRO A 53 5.39 8.13 6.20
N MET A 54 5.43 8.16 4.87
CA MET A 54 6.62 8.48 4.07
C MET A 54 6.67 9.95 3.64
N ALA A 55 5.70 10.78 4.07
CA ALA A 55 5.60 12.20 3.74
C ALA A 55 5.75 12.50 2.24
N ILE A 56 5.09 11.70 1.40
CA ILE A 56 5.09 11.86 -0.07
C ILE A 56 3.95 12.79 -0.46
N ASP A 57 4.23 13.80 -1.30
CA ASP A 57 3.23 14.76 -1.80
C ASP A 57 2.21 14.14 -2.78
N ILE A 58 1.29 13.31 -2.25
CA ILE A 58 0.26 12.62 -3.05
C ILE A 58 -0.79 13.61 -3.56
N ARG A 59 -1.07 14.68 -2.82
CA ARG A 59 -2.03 15.73 -3.23
C ARG A 59 -1.65 16.33 -4.58
N LYS A 60 -0.39 16.72 -4.74
CA LYS A 60 0.10 17.37 -5.97
C LYS A 60 0.08 16.40 -7.14
N LYS A 61 0.44 15.13 -6.92
CA LYS A 61 0.34 14.09 -7.95
C LYS A 61 -1.12 13.81 -8.34
N ALA A 62 -2.04 13.81 -7.38
CA ALA A 62 -3.47 13.63 -7.65
C ALA A 62 -4.07 14.80 -8.44
N GLU A 63 -3.61 16.02 -8.18
CA GLU A 63 -3.98 17.22 -8.95
C GLU A 63 -3.46 17.15 -10.40
N ASN A 64 -2.28 16.59 -10.62
CA ASN A 64 -1.72 16.45 -11.96
C ASN A 64 -2.18 15.18 -12.73
N SER A 65 -3.09 14.38 -12.17
CA SER A 65 -3.41 13.01 -12.67
C SER A 65 -2.17 12.13 -12.83
N GLU A 66 -1.14 12.36 -12.01
CA GLU A 66 0.09 11.59 -12.05
C GLU A 66 0.02 10.39 -11.11
N GLU A 67 0.40 9.21 -11.64
CA GLU A 67 0.53 8.01 -10.83
C GLU A 67 1.65 8.17 -9.79
N VAL A 68 1.40 7.75 -8.54
CA VAL A 68 2.43 7.76 -7.50
C VAL A 68 3.34 6.54 -7.68
N LYS A 69 4.48 6.74 -8.33
CA LYS A 69 5.56 5.76 -8.55
C LYS A 69 6.83 6.09 -7.78
N GLU A 70 6.68 6.54 -6.53
CA GLU A 70 7.83 7.00 -5.74
C GLU A 70 8.61 5.81 -5.16
N LEU A 71 9.95 5.88 -5.17
CA LEU A 71 10.81 4.82 -4.60
C LEU A 71 10.61 4.64 -3.09
N ARG A 72 10.17 5.70 -2.42
CA ARG A 72 9.86 5.73 -0.98
C ARG A 72 8.47 5.16 -0.67
N CYS A 73 7.63 4.97 -1.69
CA CYS A 73 6.30 4.40 -1.49
C CYS A 73 6.43 2.90 -1.16
N VAL A 74 6.04 2.54 0.07
CA VAL A 74 5.99 1.14 0.53
C VAL A 74 4.65 0.46 0.24
N GLY A 75 3.72 1.15 -0.43
CA GLY A 75 2.40 0.65 -0.80
C GLY A 75 1.51 0.25 0.37
N CYS A 76 1.58 0.99 1.47
CA CYS A 76 0.77 0.76 2.67
C CYS A 76 -0.74 0.99 2.46
N GLY A 77 -1.15 1.73 1.42
CA GLY A 77 -2.57 1.96 1.10
C GLY A 77 -3.27 3.01 1.96
N HIS A 78 -2.66 3.53 3.03
CA HIS A 78 -3.29 4.52 3.93
C HIS A 78 -3.81 5.77 3.22
N CYS A 79 -3.16 6.21 2.14
CA CYS A 79 -3.64 7.33 1.33
C CYS A 79 -4.97 7.05 0.63
N VAL A 80 -5.24 5.80 0.25
CA VAL A 80 -6.51 5.37 -0.37
C VAL A 80 -7.62 5.36 0.67
N ASP A 81 -7.34 4.82 1.87
CA ASP A 81 -8.31 4.73 2.97
C ASP A 81 -8.68 6.11 3.53
N ALA A 82 -7.70 7.01 3.65
CA ALA A 82 -7.92 8.36 4.15
C ALA A 82 -8.63 9.28 3.14
N CYS A 83 -8.77 8.86 1.87
CA CYS A 83 -9.38 9.66 0.82
C CYS A 83 -10.91 9.66 0.93
N PRO A 84 -11.56 10.79 1.27
CA PRO A 84 -13.02 10.83 1.42
C PRO A 84 -13.75 10.66 0.08
N THR A 85 -13.14 11.12 -1.02
CA THR A 85 -13.72 11.05 -2.37
C THR A 85 -13.36 9.76 -3.11
N LYS A 86 -12.54 8.89 -2.51
CA LYS A 86 -12.03 7.65 -3.12
C LYS A 86 -11.45 7.90 -4.53
N SER A 87 -10.76 9.03 -4.72
CA SER A 87 -10.09 9.40 -5.98
C SER A 87 -8.74 8.72 -6.18
N LEU A 88 -8.31 7.92 -5.21
CA LEU A 88 -7.03 7.22 -5.19
C LEU A 88 -7.32 5.72 -5.27
N SER A 89 -6.62 5.02 -6.15
CA SER A 89 -6.76 3.58 -6.30
C SER A 89 -5.39 2.90 -6.22
N TYR A 90 -5.35 1.75 -5.56
CA TYR A 90 -4.13 0.97 -5.42
C TYR A 90 -4.02 -0.04 -6.56
N SER A 91 -2.91 -0.01 -7.30
CA SER A 91 -2.62 -0.93 -8.40
C SER A 91 -1.24 -1.55 -8.20
N THR A 92 -1.12 -2.86 -8.40
CA THR A 92 0.16 -3.56 -8.36
C THR A 92 0.25 -4.51 -9.54
N LYS A 93 1.45 -4.92 -9.97
CA LYS A 93 1.57 -5.90 -11.07
C LYS A 93 0.88 -7.22 -10.74
N TYR A 94 0.84 -7.59 -9.46
CA TYR A 94 0.10 -8.77 -9.00
C TYR A 94 -1.42 -8.55 -9.07
N LEU A 95 -1.92 -7.40 -8.59
CA LEU A 95 -3.35 -7.08 -8.66
C LEU A 95 -3.83 -6.93 -10.11
N ASP A 96 -3.01 -6.39 -11.00
CA ASP A 96 -3.28 -6.29 -12.44
C ASP A 96 -3.41 -7.69 -13.09
N ARG A 97 -2.46 -8.60 -12.82
CA ARG A 97 -2.57 -10.00 -13.26
C ARG A 97 -3.74 -10.76 -12.62
N LYS A 98 -4.07 -10.47 -11.35
CA LYS A 98 -5.21 -11.08 -10.65
C LYS A 98 -6.53 -10.57 -11.19
N GLN A 99 -6.67 -9.26 -11.45
CA GLN A 99 -7.85 -8.65 -12.07
C GLN A 99 -8.08 -9.20 -13.49
N ARG A 100 -7.01 -9.42 -14.27
CA ARG A 100 -7.12 -10.08 -15.58
C ARG A 100 -7.62 -11.54 -15.49
N LYS A 101 -7.28 -12.26 -14.41
CA LYS A 101 -7.83 -13.61 -14.14
C LYS A 101 -9.21 -13.59 -13.46
N GLN A 102 -9.53 -12.54 -12.71
CA GLN A 102 -10.82 -12.33 -12.01
C GLN A 102 -11.87 -11.63 -12.88
N GLY A 103 -11.51 -11.17 -14.08
CA GLY A 103 -12.45 -10.80 -15.15
C GLY A 103 -13.27 -11.96 -15.69
N THR A 104 -13.11 -13.18 -15.15
CA THR A 104 -13.99 -14.34 -15.34
C THR A 104 -14.62 -14.79 -14.01
N SER A 105 -14.78 -13.89 -13.03
CA SER A 105 -15.48 -14.22 -11.77
C SER A 105 -16.23 -13.03 -11.13
N LYS A 106 -16.54 -11.98 -11.88
CA LYS A 106 -17.47 -10.91 -11.45
C LYS A 106 -18.85 -10.99 -12.11
N ASP A 107 -19.15 -12.11 -12.77
CA ASP A 107 -20.52 -12.55 -13.10
C ASP A 107 -20.96 -13.69 -12.16
N VAL A 108 -20.81 -13.51 -10.84
CA VAL A 108 -21.56 -14.30 -9.84
C VAL A 108 -21.96 -13.35 -8.72
N SER A 109 -22.87 -12.43 -9.05
CA SER A 109 -23.86 -11.94 -8.11
C SER A 109 -25.18 -12.61 -8.49
N ILE A 110 -25.46 -13.75 -7.85
CA ILE A 110 -26.83 -14.29 -7.68
C ILE A 110 -26.96 -14.54 -6.19
#